data_AF-A0A2E2YF90-F1
#
_entry.id   AF-A0A2E2YF90-F1
#
_cell.length_a   1.000
_cell.length_b   1.000
_cell.length_c   1.000
_cell.angle_alpha   90.00
_cell.angle_beta   90.00
_cell.angle_gamma   90.00
#
_symmetry.space_group_name_H-M   'P 1'
#
loop_
_entity.id
_entity.type
_entity.pdbx_description
1 polymer ?
#
loop_
_entity_poly.entity_id
_entity_poly.type
_entity_poly.pdbx_seq_one_letter_code
_entity_poly.pdbx_strand_id
1 'polypeptide(L)'
;MSIKILRRPIKELIAECGLFHYPLWLTTDRPMISSDIHWALKTNFYLAPNDTRDPNLYMSAQSHAARVAWLIKFVDLAKVTITITDKKIVDGNHRMAACIYSEMEHINCVHLGSV
;
A
#
# COMPACT_ATOMS: atom_id res chain seq x y z
N MET A 1 -25.02 -0.32 8.57
CA MET A 1 -24.13 0.85 8.41
C MET A 1 -23.70 0.91 6.96
N SER A 2 -23.97 2.00 6.22
CA SER A 2 -23.60 2.09 4.80
C SER A 2 -22.10 2.37 4.66
N ILE A 3 -21.33 1.42 4.13
CA ILE A 3 -19.93 1.63 3.80
C ILE A 3 -19.86 2.59 2.61
N LYS A 4 -19.26 3.78 2.79
CA LYS A 4 -19.05 4.75 1.72
C LYS A 4 -17.59 4.68 1.25
N ILE A 5 -17.40 4.53 -0.06
CA ILE A 5 -16.09 4.69 -0.69
C ILE A 5 -15.94 6.17 -1.05
N LEU A 6 -14.87 6.79 -0.56
CA LEU A 6 -14.52 8.18 -0.83
C LEU A 6 -13.24 8.22 -1.67
N ARG A 7 -13.17 9.10 -2.65
CA ARG A 7 -11.93 9.38 -3.37
C ARG A 7 -11.22 10.52 -2.65
N ARG A 8 -10.01 10.28 -2.13
CA ARG A 8 -9.28 11.26 -1.30
C ARG A 8 -7.86 11.54 -1.80
N PRO A 9 -7.32 12.75 -1.57
CA PRO A 9 -5.94 13.07 -1.92
C PRO A 9 -4.95 12.23 -1.13
N ILE A 10 -3.95 11.65 -1.81
CA ILE A 10 -2.94 10.81 -1.16
C ILE A 10 -2.13 11.58 -0.12
N LYS A 11 -1.82 12.86 -0.39
CA LYS A 11 -1.07 13.72 0.54
C LYS A 11 -1.79 13.90 1.88
N GLU A 12 -3.12 14.05 1.86
CA GLU A 12 -3.90 14.13 3.10
C GLU A 12 -3.85 12.82 3.89
N LEU A 13 -3.94 11.69 3.19
CA LEU A 13 -3.92 10.37 3.81
C LEU A 13 -2.55 10.03 4.40
N ILE A 14 -1.46 10.46 3.76
CA ILE A 14 -0.10 10.37 4.30
C ILE A 14 -0.02 11.11 5.64
N ALA A 15 -0.50 12.35 5.68
CA ALA A 15 -0.49 13.17 6.90
C ALA A 15 -1.41 12.60 7.99
N GLU A 16 -2.63 12.20 7.63
CA GLU A 16 -3.60 11.59 8.54
C GLU A 16 -3.05 10.31 9.16
N CYS A 17 -2.44 9.44 8.36
CA CYS A 17 -1.93 8.15 8.81
C CYS A 17 -0.51 8.19 9.38
N GLY A 18 0.12 9.37 9.45
CA GLY A 18 1.49 9.53 9.97
C GLY A 18 2.55 8.77 9.15
N LEU A 19 2.40 8.70 7.83
CA LEU A 19 3.34 7.98 6.96
C LEU A 19 4.59 8.83 6.69
N PHE A 20 5.78 8.25 6.89
CA PHE A 20 7.08 8.85 6.58
C PHE A 20 7.65 8.22 5.30
N HIS A 21 7.05 8.51 4.15
CA HIS A 21 7.30 7.97 2.80
C HIS A 21 6.46 6.74 2.40
N TYR A 22 6.61 5.58 3.05
CA TYR A 22 5.82 4.38 2.76
C TYR A 22 5.21 3.79 4.04
N PRO A 23 4.15 2.97 3.94
CA PRO A 23 3.67 2.18 5.07
C PRO A 23 4.79 1.33 5.70
N LEU A 24 4.79 1.26 7.03
CA LEU A 24 5.70 0.39 7.79
C LEU A 24 5.05 -0.97 8.03
N TRP A 25 5.76 -2.04 7.74
CA TRP A 25 5.35 -3.39 8.13
C TRP A 25 6.12 -3.81 9.39
N LEU A 26 5.42 -4.37 10.38
CA LEU A 26 6.03 -4.77 11.65
C LEU A 26 6.92 -6.01 11.50
N THR A 27 6.63 -6.89 10.56
CA THR A 27 7.33 -8.16 10.35
C THR A 27 8.19 -8.11 9.07
N THR A 28 9.14 -7.17 9.05
CA THR A 28 10.12 -6.95 7.96
C THR A 28 11.53 -6.79 8.52
N ASP A 29 12.56 -7.01 7.69
CA ASP A 29 13.98 -6.82 8.05
C ASP A 29 14.36 -5.35 8.22
N ARG A 30 13.79 -4.47 7.39
CA ARG A 30 14.01 -3.01 7.42
C ARG A 30 12.85 -2.25 6.77
N PRO A 31 12.78 -0.92 6.93
CA PRO A 31 11.89 -0.09 6.13
C PRO A 31 12.16 -0.26 4.62
N MET A 32 11.08 -0.37 3.85
CA MET A 32 11.13 -0.36 2.39
C MET A 32 11.37 1.07 1.88
N ILE A 33 12.24 1.21 0.88
CA ILE A 33 12.58 2.50 0.25
C ILE A 33 12.32 2.47 -1.26
N SER A 34 12.28 3.65 -1.89
CA SER A 34 11.97 3.76 -3.33
C SER A 34 12.94 2.99 -4.23
N SER A 35 14.21 2.83 -3.83
CA SER A 35 15.18 2.06 -4.60
C SER A 35 14.87 0.56 -4.64
N ASP A 36 14.17 0.01 -3.62
CA ASP A 36 13.74 -1.39 -3.64
C ASP A 36 12.68 -1.62 -4.72
N ILE A 37 11.70 -0.72 -4.79
CA ILE A 37 10.62 -0.78 -5.79
C ILE A 37 11.21 -0.56 -7.19
N HIS A 38 12.09 0.43 -7.32
CA HIS A 38 12.79 0.71 -8.58
C HIS A 38 13.58 -0.51 -9.07
N TRP A 39 14.33 -1.17 -8.18
CA TRP A 39 15.06 -2.38 -8.51
C TRP A 39 14.12 -3.49 -8.99
N ALA A 40 13.03 -3.76 -8.27
CA ALA A 40 12.06 -4.79 -8.63
C ALA A 40 11.40 -4.53 -10.01
N LEU A 41 11.02 -3.28 -10.29
CA LEU A 41 10.51 -2.87 -11.59
C LEU A 41 11.53 -3.09 -12.71
N LYS A 42 12.79 -2.72 -12.47
CA LYS A 42 13.88 -2.83 -13.45
C LYS A 42 14.26 -4.28 -13.76
N THR A 43 14.21 -5.17 -12.77
CA THR A 43 14.58 -6.58 -12.91
C THR A 43 13.41 -7.50 -13.26
N ASN A 44 12.19 -6.95 -13.41
CA ASN A 44 10.94 -7.71 -13.54
C ASN A 44 10.72 -8.71 -12.39
N PHE A 45 11.23 -8.42 -11.20
CA PHE A 45 11.00 -9.24 -10.01
C PHE A 45 9.66 -8.85 -9.38
N TYR A 46 8.62 -9.64 -9.68
CA TYR A 46 7.26 -9.36 -9.25
C TYR A 46 6.72 -10.48 -8.36
N LEU A 47 6.11 -10.11 -7.23
CA LEU A 47 5.39 -11.04 -6.37
C LEU A 47 3.90 -10.75 -6.44
N ALA A 48 3.15 -11.65 -7.08
CA ALA A 48 1.70 -11.56 -7.15
C ALA A 48 1.06 -11.69 -5.75
N PRO A 49 -0.13 -11.12 -5.52
CA PRO A 49 -0.87 -11.35 -4.31
C PRO A 49 -1.19 -12.84 -4.12
N ASN A 50 -0.92 -13.33 -2.91
CA ASN A 50 -1.41 -14.61 -2.44
C ASN A 50 -2.39 -14.37 -1.30
N ASP A 51 -3.67 -14.70 -1.53
CA ASP A 51 -4.76 -14.51 -0.58
C ASP A 51 -4.80 -15.59 0.52
N THR A 52 -4.08 -16.70 0.34
CA THR A 52 -3.97 -17.75 1.36
C THR A 52 -2.80 -17.53 2.31
N ARG A 53 -2.00 -16.48 2.09
CA ARG A 53 -0.84 -16.17 2.93
C ARG A 53 -1.31 -15.48 4.21
N ASP A 54 -0.77 -15.91 5.35
CA ASP A 54 -0.86 -15.14 6.59
C ASP A 54 -0.27 -13.72 6.39
N PRO A 55 -1.08 -12.65 6.57
CA PRO A 55 -0.61 -11.27 6.42
C PRO A 55 0.43 -10.89 7.47
N ASN A 56 0.50 -11.60 8.60
CA ASN A 56 1.45 -11.35 9.68
C ASN A 56 2.79 -12.06 9.48
N LEU A 57 2.85 -13.06 8.58
CA LEU A 57 4.08 -13.77 8.27
C LEU A 57 5.15 -12.79 7.81
N TYR A 58 6.38 -12.99 8.29
CA TYR A 58 7.53 -12.20 7.90
C TYR A 58 7.68 -12.08 6.38
N MET A 59 8.03 -10.89 5.91
CA MET A 59 8.43 -10.66 4.54
C MET A 59 9.51 -9.58 4.49
N SER A 60 10.57 -9.80 3.71
CA SER A 60 11.64 -8.81 3.56
C SER A 60 11.16 -7.56 2.83
N ALA A 61 11.83 -6.43 3.05
CA ALA A 61 11.57 -5.17 2.38
C ALA A 61 11.59 -5.32 0.84
N GLN A 62 12.50 -6.13 0.30
CA GLN A 62 12.57 -6.44 -1.13
C GLN A 62 11.33 -7.20 -1.63
N SER A 63 10.79 -8.10 -0.82
CA SER A 63 9.58 -8.84 -1.16
C SER A 63 8.33 -7.95 -1.05
N HIS A 64 8.28 -7.04 -0.07
CA HIS A 64 7.28 -5.96 -0.05
C HIS A 64 7.36 -5.12 -1.32
N ALA A 65 8.55 -4.69 -1.72
CA ALA A 65 8.77 -3.91 -2.92
C ALA A 65 8.39 -4.66 -4.21
N ALA A 66 8.68 -5.96 -4.30
CA ALA A 66 8.29 -6.80 -5.43
C ALA A 66 6.76 -6.93 -5.57
N ARG A 67 6.03 -6.93 -4.45
CA ARG A 67 4.56 -6.91 -4.45
C ARG A 67 4.00 -5.55 -4.84
N VAL A 68 4.64 -4.46 -4.41
CA VAL A 68 4.33 -3.10 -4.88
C VAL A 68 4.59 -2.97 -6.38
N ALA A 69 5.73 -3.46 -6.87
CA ALA A 69 6.09 -3.46 -8.28
C ALA A 69 5.09 -4.27 -9.14
N TRP A 70 4.61 -5.42 -8.62
CA TRP A 70 3.55 -6.18 -9.27
C TRP A 70 2.26 -5.33 -9.41
N LEU A 71 1.83 -4.63 -8.35
CA LEU A 71 0.65 -3.77 -8.40
C LEU A 71 0.80 -2.64 -9.43
N ILE A 72 1.95 -1.98 -9.47
CA ILE A 72 2.24 -0.91 -10.43
C ILE A 72 2.15 -1.43 -11.88
N LYS A 73 2.63 -2.66 -12.12
CA LYS A 73 2.69 -3.23 -13.46
C LYS A 73 1.36 -3.79 -13.96
N PHE A 74 0.57 -4.40 -13.09
CA PHE A 74 -0.55 -5.26 -13.48
C PHE A 74 -1.92 -4.79 -12.99
N VAL A 75 -1.99 -3.77 -12.14
CA VAL A 75 -3.25 -3.28 -11.57
C VAL A 75 -3.53 -1.85 -12.01
N ASP A 76 -4.81 -1.59 -12.30
CA ASP A 76 -5.33 -0.24 -12.50
C ASP A 76 -5.35 0.52 -11.16
N LEU A 77 -4.28 1.26 -10.88
CA LEU A 77 -4.12 2.02 -9.65
C LEU A 77 -5.22 3.07 -9.43
N ALA A 78 -5.94 3.52 -10.47
CA ALA A 78 -7.05 4.47 -10.29
C ALA A 78 -8.29 3.84 -9.64
N LYS A 79 -8.37 2.50 -9.62
CA LYS A 79 -9.50 1.72 -9.06
C LYS A 79 -9.18 1.05 -7.73
N VAL A 80 -7.92 1.06 -7.29
CA VAL A 80 -7.54 0.46 -6.02
C VAL A 80 -8.21 1.16 -4.85
N THR A 81 -8.52 0.38 -3.81
CA THR A 81 -9.15 0.87 -2.58
C THR A 81 -8.31 0.50 -1.37
N ILE A 82 -8.22 1.40 -0.40
CA ILE A 82 -7.63 1.13 0.92
C ILE A 82 -8.70 1.29 2.01
N THR A 83 -8.44 0.71 3.17
CA THR A 83 -9.33 0.84 4.33
C THR A 83 -8.58 1.53 5.47
N ILE A 84 -9.22 2.52 6.08
CA ILE A 84 -8.67 3.32 7.17
C ILE A 84 -9.61 3.27 8.38
N THR A 85 -9.02 3.10 9.56
CA THR A 85 -9.67 3.17 10.88
C THR A 85 -8.71 3.88 11.84
N ASP A 86 -9.21 4.75 12.71
CA ASP A 86 -8.40 5.41 13.76
C ASP A 86 -7.08 5.99 13.25
N LYS A 87 -7.12 6.66 12.09
CA LYS A 87 -5.95 7.26 11.43
C LYS A 87 -4.86 6.22 11.08
N LYS A 88 -5.23 4.98 10.82
CA LYS A 88 -4.32 3.92 10.36
C LYS A 88 -4.90 3.20 9.16
N ILE A 89 -4.02 2.82 8.24
CA ILE A 89 -4.38 1.92 7.14
C ILE A 89 -4.48 0.50 7.72
N VAL A 90 -5.69 -0.04 7.75
CA VAL A 90 -5.95 -1.40 8.24
C VAL A 90 -5.94 -2.43 7.10
N ASP A 91 -6.15 -1.98 5.87
CA ASP A 91 -6.01 -2.80 4.67
C ASP A 91 -5.56 -1.96 3.47
N GLY A 92 -4.71 -2.56 2.63
CA GLY A 92 -4.21 -1.93 1.41
C GLY A 92 -2.87 -1.21 1.52
N ASN A 93 -2.01 -1.54 2.49
CA ASN A 93 -0.66 -0.97 2.61
C ASN A 93 0.17 -1.04 1.31
N HIS A 94 0.18 -2.20 0.63
CA HIS A 94 0.88 -2.32 -0.65
C HIS A 94 0.24 -1.45 -1.76
N ARG A 95 -1.10 -1.30 -1.75
CA ARG A 95 -1.82 -0.44 -2.70
C ARG A 95 -1.51 1.03 -2.47
N MET A 96 -1.49 1.47 -1.20
CA MET A 96 -1.05 2.82 -0.83
C MET A 96 0.38 3.06 -1.28
N ALA A 97 1.31 2.14 -1.00
CA ALA A 97 2.70 2.26 -1.41
C ALA A 97 2.86 2.36 -2.94
N ALA A 98 2.12 1.54 -3.71
CA ALA A 98 2.13 1.61 -5.17
C ALA A 98 1.64 2.96 -5.69
N CYS A 99 0.59 3.52 -5.08
CA CYS A 99 0.06 4.82 -5.46
C CYS A 99 1.02 5.97 -5.10
N ILE A 100 1.69 5.91 -3.94
CA ILE A 100 2.72 6.87 -3.55
C ILE A 100 3.89 6.83 -4.55
N TYR A 101 4.42 5.64 -4.86
CA TYR A 101 5.54 5.49 -5.78
C TYR A 101 5.18 5.99 -7.20
N SER A 102 3.94 5.75 -7.63
CA SER A 102 3.46 6.16 -8.96
C SER A 102 2.95 7.60 -9.01
N GLU A 103 3.16 8.38 -7.95
CA GLU A 103 2.77 9.79 -7.84
C GLU A 103 1.28 10.05 -8.10
N MET A 104 0.43 9.08 -7.73
CA MET A 104 -1.02 9.22 -7.87
C MET A 104 -1.53 10.36 -6.99
N GLU A 105 -2.41 11.20 -7.53
CA GLU A 105 -2.98 12.31 -6.76
C GLU A 105 -4.04 11.84 -5.76
N HIS A 106 -4.84 10.84 -6.15
CA HIS A 106 -6.02 10.40 -5.43
C HIS A 106 -6.08 8.87 -5.34
N ILE A 107 -6.69 8.37 -4.26
CA ILE A 107 -6.97 6.95 -4.05
C ILE A 107 -8.39 6.77 -3.49
N ASN A 108 -9.03 5.65 -3.79
CA ASN A 108 -10.30 5.31 -3.16
C ASN A 108 -10.02 4.80 -1.74
N CYS A 109 -10.78 5.27 -0.75
CA CYS A 109 -10.66 4.87 0.63
C CYS A 109 -12.03 4.56 1.24
N VAL A 110 -12.07 3.52 2.06
CA VAL A 110 -13.17 3.21 2.96
C VAL A 110 -12.76 3.66 4.37
N HIS A 111 -13.59 4.49 5.00
CA HIS A 111 -13.41 4.84 6.41
C HIS A 111 -14.35 3.98 7.25
N LEU A 112 -13.79 3.13 8.12
CA LEU A 112 -14.57 2.42 9.12
C LEU A 112 -14.63 3.35 10.35
N GLY A 113 -15.81 3.93 10.59
CA GLY A 113 -16.03 4.74 11.78
C GLY A 113 -15.80 3.93 13.05
N SER A 114 -15.35 4.59 14.11
CA SER A 114 -15.39 4.03 15.46
C SER A 114 -16.82 3.63 15.79
N VAL A 115 -17.00 2.37 16.20
CA VAL A 115 -18.27 1.85 16.73
C VAL A 115 -18.54 2.49 18.09
#